data_AF-A0AA36NM59-F1
#
_entry.id   AF-A0AA36NM59-F1
#
_cell.length_a   1.000
_cell.length_b   1.000
_cell.length_c   1.000
_cell.angle_alpha   90.00
_cell.angle_beta   90.00
_cell.angle_gamma   90.00
#
_symmetry.space_group_name_H-M   'P 1'
#
loop_
_entity.id
_entity.type
_entity.pdbx_description
1 polymer ?
#
loop_
_entity_poly.entity_id
_entity_poly.type
_entity_poly.pdbx_seq_one_letter_code
_entity_poly.pdbx_strand_id
1 'polypeptide(L)'
;MNKKPKYEPGAREVESRHDSELEDVSDTSENCECLCLLNSDSDDEKVARGRQPEWVPAWLFTAWFGIPTEVKERMESKRCEEKKHKLTMFDVSGPALRWLWFCTAISWTYSMCLPWFAYNLIPCTSFGQFRYPLWLWWTFLPVLMTLAIVEWRCLMYTIVPVAQWLEELSVPLVGKAPFGLWLAFTGVQSLTSHADVMTQGLLLASTWRSFSCPGWDQISVAWESVWDSSQVSWISAGRDLKLIMLLSWGVLIVQLPLHVLTALPCRCVDFRMGINRKYESSDCEDQGEPYGYTTWIGTTIWHADALTKLAFANRMGALRDPQFELSMQRAKDEVSRNANRGLQVMGMAGRLVFLQAVLINLCQNCTKLELQTTLFALAHMIEPDVDYQVVLALLLANASSLMSLLTLVRKVCELRIEMSSAWEQVCDLERPLPALYEYIVASLYHYLTVAAIAICVFVQIHCIAKFAMAFVCHDAVWNLPNNCVDVQLSDKS
;
A
#
# COMPACT_ATOMS: atom_id res chain seq x y z
N MET A 1 -48.81 24.19 0.11
CA MET A 1 -48.00 25.07 1.01
C MET A 1 -47.83 24.36 2.34
N ASN A 2 -46.75 23.59 2.51
CA ASN A 2 -46.48 22.83 3.73
C ASN A 2 -45.64 23.68 4.70
N LYS A 3 -46.19 23.93 5.89
CA LYS A 3 -45.50 24.59 7.00
C LYS A 3 -44.41 23.66 7.53
N LYS A 4 -43.15 24.13 7.50
CA LYS A 4 -42.03 23.49 8.22
C LYS A 4 -42.26 23.59 9.73
N PRO A 5 -41.91 22.56 10.52
CA PRO A 5 -41.90 22.66 11.97
C PRO A 5 -40.73 23.55 12.43
N LYS A 6 -41.03 24.46 13.36
CA LYS A 6 -40.05 25.26 14.12
C LYS A 6 -39.35 24.34 15.12
N TYR A 7 -38.03 24.34 15.10
CA TYR A 7 -37.20 23.67 16.10
C TYR A 7 -36.90 24.68 17.21
N GLU A 8 -37.36 24.40 18.44
CA GLU A 8 -37.00 25.16 19.63
C GLU A 8 -35.74 24.56 20.26
N PRO A 9 -34.68 25.35 20.53
CA PRO A 9 -33.54 24.86 21.28
C PRO A 9 -33.87 24.89 22.78
N GLY A 10 -33.94 23.69 23.38
CA GLY A 10 -33.99 23.54 24.83
C GLY A 10 -32.68 24.02 25.46
N ALA A 11 -32.74 25.15 26.15
CA ALA A 11 -31.68 25.61 27.04
C ALA A 11 -31.54 24.62 28.19
N ARG A 12 -30.40 23.93 28.28
CA ARG A 12 -29.94 23.28 29.51
C ARG A 12 -29.20 24.33 30.33
N GLU A 13 -29.78 24.69 31.47
CA GLU A 13 -29.06 25.33 32.57
C GLU A 13 -27.89 24.43 32.97
N VAL A 14 -26.67 24.93 32.75
CA VAL A 14 -25.45 24.37 33.33
C VAL A 14 -25.25 25.11 34.64
N GLU A 15 -25.53 24.40 35.73
CA GLU A 15 -25.35 24.86 37.10
C GLU A 15 -23.85 25.08 37.36
N SER A 16 -23.47 26.35 37.48
CA SER A 16 -22.11 26.77 37.80
C SER A 16 -21.86 26.58 39.29
N ARG A 17 -21.16 25.51 39.66
CA ARG A 17 -20.56 25.39 41.00
C ARG A 17 -19.19 26.04 41.00
N HIS A 18 -19.19 27.30 41.43
CA HIS A 18 -18.03 28.02 41.93
C HIS A 18 -17.75 27.48 43.33
N ASP A 19 -16.62 26.80 43.53
CA ASP A 19 -15.95 26.76 44.82
C ASP A 19 -14.46 26.98 44.57
N SER A 20 -14.04 28.07 45.18
CA SER A 20 -12.74 28.70 45.25
C SER A 20 -11.86 28.01 46.27
N GLU A 21 -10.66 27.59 45.87
CA GLU A 21 -9.48 27.49 46.75
C GLU A 21 -8.23 27.63 45.87
N LEU A 22 -7.72 28.86 45.79
CA LEU A 22 -6.39 29.17 45.29
C LEU A 22 -5.42 28.96 46.45
N GLU A 23 -4.71 27.83 46.46
CA GLU A 23 -3.47 27.69 47.21
C GLU A 23 -2.31 28.11 46.29
N ASP A 24 -1.67 29.23 46.63
CA ASP A 24 -0.39 29.67 46.11
C ASP A 24 0.69 28.64 46.52
N VAL A 25 0.93 27.64 45.66
CA VAL A 25 2.10 26.78 45.77
C VAL A 25 3.25 27.46 45.04
N SER A 26 4.13 28.08 45.82
CA SER A 26 5.38 28.67 45.36
C SER A 26 6.25 27.65 44.64
N ASP A 27 6.58 27.95 43.39
CA ASP A 27 7.57 27.28 42.54
C ASP A 27 8.96 27.22 43.22
N THR A 28 9.29 26.07 43.81
CA THR A 28 10.70 25.64 43.95
C THR A 28 11.02 24.68 42.81
N SER A 29 11.45 25.26 41.69
CA SER A 29 12.12 24.60 40.57
C SER A 29 13.53 24.12 41.02
N GLU A 30 13.59 23.12 41.88
CA GLU A 30 14.82 22.40 42.20
C GLU A 30 14.71 20.94 41.75
N ASN A 31 15.48 20.62 40.70
CA ASN A 31 15.94 19.29 40.31
C ASN A 31 14.91 18.15 40.39
N CYS A 32 14.13 17.96 39.33
CA CYS A 32 13.60 16.63 38.97
C CYS A 32 14.77 15.70 38.56
N GLU A 33 15.60 15.31 39.51
CA GLU A 33 16.30 14.03 39.40
C GLU A 33 15.22 12.95 39.44
N CYS A 34 14.86 12.41 38.28
CA CYS A 34 13.98 11.25 38.14
C CYS A 34 14.62 10.04 38.84
N LEU A 35 14.50 9.97 40.16
CA LEU A 35 14.82 8.81 40.97
C LEU A 35 13.72 7.77 40.74
N CYS A 36 13.79 7.06 39.61
CA CYS A 36 12.91 5.95 39.27
C CYS A 36 13.12 4.80 40.26
N LEU A 37 12.48 4.88 41.42
CA LEU A 37 12.50 3.87 42.48
C LEU A 37 11.89 2.56 41.96
N LEU A 38 12.71 1.51 42.02
CA LEU A 38 12.41 0.13 41.70
C LEU A 38 11.41 -0.46 42.71
N ASN A 39 10.11 -0.35 42.46
CA ASN A 39 9.11 -1.15 43.18
C ASN A 39 8.40 -2.15 42.24
N SER A 40 8.08 -3.30 42.83
CA SER A 40 7.73 -4.59 42.24
C SER A 40 6.51 -4.55 41.33
N ASP A 41 6.68 -5.06 40.10
CA ASP A 41 5.67 -5.06 39.04
C ASP A 41 5.03 -6.41 38.78
N SER A 42 3.72 -6.39 38.56
CA SER A 42 2.99 -7.40 37.82
C SER A 42 3.48 -7.50 36.36
N ASP A 43 3.31 -8.66 35.73
CA ASP A 43 3.83 -8.91 34.38
C ASP A 43 3.23 -7.97 33.29
N ASP A 44 1.98 -7.51 33.46
CA ASP A 44 1.36 -6.51 32.57
C ASP A 44 2.02 -5.13 32.68
N GLU A 45 2.55 -4.79 33.86
CA GLU A 45 3.24 -3.53 34.10
C GLU A 45 4.66 -3.53 33.48
N LYS A 46 5.25 -4.71 33.26
CA LYS A 46 6.56 -4.87 32.58
C LYS A 46 6.50 -4.56 31.09
N VAL A 47 5.38 -4.82 30.42
CA VAL A 47 5.16 -4.46 29.00
C VAL A 47 4.95 -2.95 28.84
N ALA A 48 4.28 -2.30 29.79
CA ALA A 48 4.08 -0.85 29.79
C ALA A 48 5.35 -0.02 30.09
N ARG A 49 6.39 -0.62 30.71
CA ARG A 49 7.62 0.09 31.14
C ARG A 49 8.68 0.30 30.05
N GLY A 50 8.31 0.25 28.78
CA GLY A 50 9.22 0.50 27.66
C GLY A 50 10.35 -0.54 27.56
N ARG A 51 10.11 -1.78 28.02
CA ARG A 51 11.03 -2.88 27.74
C ARG A 51 11.07 -3.11 26.23
N GLN A 52 12.27 -3.43 25.76
CA GLN A 52 12.49 -3.88 24.40
C GLN A 52 11.52 -5.05 24.09
N PRO A 53 10.75 -4.99 22.99
CA PRO A 53 9.90 -6.10 22.59
C PRO A 53 10.74 -7.36 22.41
N GLU A 54 10.37 -8.47 23.04
CA GLU A 54 11.19 -9.69 23.09
C GLU A 54 11.47 -10.26 21.69
N TRP A 55 10.56 -10.05 20.75
CA TRP A 55 10.69 -10.52 19.37
C TRP A 55 11.57 -9.62 18.48
N VAL A 56 11.88 -8.39 18.90
CA VAL A 56 12.76 -7.49 18.17
C VAL A 56 14.21 -7.76 18.60
N PRO A 57 15.12 -8.14 17.69
CA PRO A 57 16.50 -8.43 18.05
C PRO A 57 17.23 -7.26 18.73
N ALA A 58 17.95 -7.54 19.82
CA ALA A 58 18.69 -6.53 20.59
C ALA A 58 19.75 -5.77 19.78
N TRP A 59 20.32 -6.42 18.77
CA TRP A 59 21.29 -5.76 17.90
C TRP A 59 20.68 -4.58 17.11
N LEU A 60 19.36 -4.53 16.88
CA LEU A 60 18.72 -3.38 16.23
C LEU A 60 18.79 -2.12 17.09
N PHE A 61 18.88 -2.24 18.41
CA PHE A 61 19.00 -1.11 19.31
C PHE A 61 20.45 -0.60 19.42
N THR A 62 21.45 -1.44 19.13
CA THR A 62 22.87 -1.08 19.27
C THR A 62 23.56 -0.80 17.94
N ALA A 63 23.06 -1.33 16.83
CA ALA A 63 23.65 -1.15 15.50
C ALA A 63 23.45 0.27 14.96
N TRP A 64 24.46 0.78 14.24
CA TRP A 64 24.44 2.09 13.57
C TRP A 64 23.42 2.19 12.41
N PHE A 65 23.00 1.05 11.87
CA PHE A 65 21.97 0.91 10.84
C PHE A 65 20.62 0.44 11.42
N GLY A 66 20.52 0.34 12.74
CA GLY A 66 19.31 -0.04 13.47
C GLY A 66 18.40 1.15 13.79
N ILE A 67 17.79 1.12 14.97
CA ILE A 67 16.83 2.13 15.43
C ILE A 67 17.53 3.50 15.55
N PRO A 68 17.01 4.54 14.89
CA PRO A 68 17.58 5.89 14.93
C PRO A 68 17.61 6.46 16.35
N THR A 69 18.57 7.35 16.64
CA THR A 69 18.71 8.00 17.94
C THR A 69 17.48 8.82 18.31
N GLU A 70 16.83 9.44 17.32
CA GLU A 70 15.61 10.23 17.49
C GLU A 70 14.46 9.39 18.05
N VAL A 71 14.34 8.13 17.63
CA VAL A 71 13.32 7.21 18.15
C VAL A 71 13.64 6.79 19.58
N LYS A 72 14.93 6.57 19.89
CA LYS A 72 15.38 6.21 21.25
C LYS A 72 15.13 7.35 22.24
N GLU A 73 15.49 8.58 21.87
CA GLU A 73 15.20 9.79 22.65
C GLU A 73 13.70 9.96 22.90
N ARG A 74 12.86 9.66 21.89
CA ARG A 74 11.40 9.67 22.06
C ARG A 74 10.89 8.59 23.00
N MET A 75 11.45 7.39 22.93
CA MET A 75 11.13 6.33 23.89
C MET A 75 11.49 6.74 25.32
N GLU A 76 12.66 7.34 25.52
CA GLU A 76 13.12 7.82 26.83
C GLU A 76 12.25 8.96 27.35
N SER A 77 11.93 9.95 26.52
CA SER A 77 11.01 11.04 26.86
C SER A 77 9.63 10.53 27.27
N LYS A 78 9.06 9.57 26.52
CA LYS A 78 7.76 8.96 26.84
C LYS A 78 7.80 8.12 28.12
N ARG A 79 8.97 7.58 28.47
CA ARG A 79 9.17 6.84 29.72
C ARG A 79 9.17 7.74 30.95
N CYS A 80 9.65 8.98 30.79
CA CYS A 80 9.67 9.99 31.85
C CYS A 80 8.30 10.67 32.05
N GLU A 81 7.45 10.71 31.02
CA GLU A 81 6.05 11.13 31.18
C GLU A 81 5.34 10.11 32.10
N GLU A 82 4.83 10.54 33.26
CA GLU A 82 4.23 9.67 34.30
C GLU A 82 3.13 8.73 33.79
N LYS A 83 2.55 9.05 32.63
CA LYS A 83 1.61 8.19 31.92
C LYS A 83 2.40 7.31 30.96
N LYS A 84 2.56 6.03 31.33
CA LYS A 84 3.18 4.93 30.55
C LYS A 84 2.53 4.71 29.18
N HIS A 85 2.65 5.68 28.28
CA HIS A 85 2.04 5.62 26.97
C HIS A 85 2.96 4.90 26.00
N LYS A 86 2.41 3.88 25.32
CA LYS A 86 3.06 3.23 24.18
C LYS A 86 3.37 4.27 23.11
N LEU A 87 4.54 4.16 22.48
CA LEU A 87 4.91 5.01 21.35
C LEU A 87 3.96 4.72 20.19
N THR A 88 3.50 5.77 19.52
CA THR A 88 2.62 5.64 18.37
C THR A 88 3.37 5.96 17.09
N MET A 89 2.84 5.50 15.96
CA MET A 89 3.35 5.92 14.64
C MET A 89 3.33 7.44 14.45
N PHE A 90 2.44 8.18 15.12
CA PHE A 90 2.38 9.63 15.01
C PHE A 90 3.62 10.30 15.60
N ASP A 91 4.24 9.67 16.60
CA ASP A 91 5.42 10.20 17.29
C ASP A 91 6.71 10.06 16.46
N VAL A 92 6.77 9.09 15.54
CA VAL A 92 8.03 8.71 14.85
C VAL A 92 8.00 8.80 13.33
N SER A 93 6.83 8.94 12.70
CA SER A 93 6.71 8.89 11.23
C SER A 93 7.26 10.11 10.51
N GLY A 94 7.34 11.27 11.17
CA GLY A 94 7.75 12.54 10.56
C GLY A 94 9.12 12.43 9.84
N PRO A 95 10.21 12.11 10.54
CA PRO A 95 11.53 11.98 9.91
C PRO A 95 11.59 10.98 8.75
N ALA A 96 10.85 9.87 8.84
CA ALA A 96 10.78 8.86 7.78
C ALA A 96 10.15 9.39 6.47
N LEU A 97 9.22 10.36 6.55
CA LEU A 97 8.61 10.97 5.36
C LEU A 97 9.64 11.62 4.44
N ARG A 98 10.72 12.19 4.98
CA ARG A 98 11.78 12.82 4.16
C ARG A 98 12.43 11.81 3.23
N TRP A 99 12.72 10.63 3.77
CA TRP A 99 13.31 9.53 3.01
C TRP A 99 12.33 8.99 1.97
N LEU A 100 11.04 8.89 2.33
CA LEU A 100 10.00 8.46 1.40
C LEU A 100 9.80 9.42 0.24
N TRP A 101 9.84 10.74 0.49
CA TRP A 101 9.77 11.74 -0.58
C TRP A 101 10.94 11.65 -1.55
N PHE A 102 12.16 11.49 -1.01
CA PHE A 102 13.35 11.27 -1.81
C PHE A 102 13.23 9.99 -2.67
N CYS A 103 12.78 8.90 -2.07
CA CYS A 103 12.51 7.65 -2.75
C CYS A 103 11.44 7.79 -3.84
N THR A 104 10.35 8.51 -3.56
CA THR A 104 9.30 8.79 -4.54
C THR A 104 9.85 9.56 -5.74
N ALA A 105 10.66 10.60 -5.51
CA ALA A 105 11.28 11.36 -6.59
C ALA A 105 12.18 10.47 -7.47
N ILE A 106 13.01 9.62 -6.87
CA ILE A 106 13.88 8.68 -7.60
C ILE A 106 13.05 7.67 -8.40
N SER A 107 12.11 7.01 -7.73
CA SER A 107 11.25 5.99 -8.34
C SER A 107 10.49 6.55 -9.53
N TRP A 108 9.88 7.73 -9.37
CA TRP A 108 9.17 8.43 -10.45
C TRP A 108 10.07 8.79 -11.62
N THR A 109 11.20 9.44 -11.33
CA THR A 109 12.14 9.87 -12.37
C THR A 109 12.61 8.66 -13.16
N TYR A 110 12.96 7.58 -12.47
CA TYR A 110 13.42 6.36 -13.11
C TYR A 110 12.29 5.67 -13.90
N SER A 111 11.07 5.54 -13.36
CA SER A 111 9.92 4.96 -14.05
C SER A 111 9.49 5.74 -15.29
N MET A 112 9.73 7.05 -15.36
CA MET A 112 9.46 7.88 -16.54
C MET A 112 10.61 7.85 -17.55
N CYS A 113 11.86 7.91 -17.08
CA CYS A 113 13.04 7.93 -17.94
C CYS A 113 13.36 6.55 -18.54
N LEU A 114 13.19 5.47 -17.79
CA LEU A 114 13.55 4.13 -18.25
C LEU A 114 12.79 3.73 -19.52
N PRO A 115 11.44 3.86 -19.61
CA PRO A 115 10.74 3.51 -20.83
C PRO A 115 11.17 4.38 -22.03
N TRP A 116 11.42 5.66 -21.78
CA TRP A 116 11.91 6.59 -22.79
C TRP A 116 13.29 6.18 -23.34
N PHE A 117 14.25 5.86 -22.47
CA PHE A 117 15.56 5.39 -22.90
C PHE A 117 15.47 4.03 -23.61
N ALA A 118 14.70 3.09 -23.07
CA ALA A 118 14.49 1.78 -23.67
C ALA A 118 13.89 1.90 -25.09
N TYR A 119 12.89 2.76 -25.29
CA TYR A 119 12.27 2.99 -26.59
C TYR A 119 13.28 3.47 -27.66
N ASN A 120 14.19 4.37 -27.28
CA ASN A 120 15.14 4.97 -28.21
C ASN A 120 16.37 4.09 -28.49
N LEU A 121 16.75 3.22 -27.54
CA LEU A 121 18.01 2.49 -27.58
C LEU A 121 17.86 1.01 -27.99
N ILE A 122 16.65 0.43 -27.87
CA ILE A 122 16.43 -0.97 -28.22
C ILE A 122 16.09 -1.08 -29.71
N PRO A 123 16.91 -1.80 -30.52
CA PRO A 123 16.61 -2.02 -31.92
C PRO A 123 15.38 -2.94 -32.07
N CYS A 124 14.58 -2.69 -33.11
CA CYS A 124 13.54 -3.64 -33.52
C CYS A 124 14.21 -4.91 -34.06
N THR A 125 13.81 -6.08 -33.57
CA THR A 125 14.03 -7.34 -34.31
C THR A 125 12.94 -7.51 -35.37
N SER A 126 13.12 -8.46 -36.29
CA SER A 126 12.23 -8.67 -37.45
C SER A 126 10.80 -9.10 -37.10
N PHE A 127 10.52 -9.50 -35.86
CA PHE A 127 9.22 -10.02 -35.44
C PHE A 127 8.66 -9.34 -34.18
N GLY A 128 9.13 -8.13 -33.87
CA GLY A 128 8.64 -7.38 -32.71
C GLY A 128 9.02 -7.98 -31.35
N GLN A 129 9.97 -8.91 -31.30
CA GLN A 129 10.60 -9.35 -30.05
C GLN A 129 11.61 -8.31 -29.56
N PHE A 130 11.79 -8.18 -28.24
CA PHE A 130 12.77 -7.25 -27.66
C PHE A 130 13.73 -7.98 -26.76
N ARG A 131 14.98 -7.99 -27.17
CA ARG A 131 16.07 -8.43 -26.30
C ARG A 131 16.59 -7.22 -25.54
N TYR A 132 16.30 -7.15 -24.25
CA TYR A 132 16.85 -6.11 -23.39
C TYR A 132 18.36 -6.36 -23.22
N PRO A 133 19.20 -5.37 -23.54
CA PRO A 133 20.63 -5.52 -23.36
C PRO A 133 20.97 -5.55 -21.87
N LEU A 134 21.99 -6.34 -21.49
CA LEU A 134 22.36 -6.56 -20.09
C LEU A 134 22.70 -5.27 -19.34
N TRP A 135 23.25 -4.26 -20.03
CA TRP A 135 23.57 -2.96 -19.45
C TRP A 135 22.35 -2.23 -18.88
N LEU A 136 21.15 -2.47 -19.41
CA LEU A 136 19.93 -1.84 -18.93
C LEU A 136 19.61 -2.32 -17.51
N TRP A 137 19.82 -3.60 -17.22
CA TRP A 137 19.68 -4.17 -15.88
C TRP A 137 20.70 -3.62 -14.88
N TRP A 138 21.91 -3.27 -15.34
CA TRP A 138 22.92 -2.62 -14.49
C TRP A 138 22.49 -1.20 -14.06
N THR A 139 21.70 -0.49 -14.86
CA THR A 139 21.15 0.82 -14.45
C THR A 139 20.05 0.70 -13.39
N PHE A 140 19.37 -0.45 -13.34
CA PHE A 140 18.33 -0.74 -12.36
C PHE A 140 18.89 -1.03 -10.97
N LEU A 141 20.00 -1.76 -10.87
CA LEU A 141 20.54 -2.22 -9.60
C LEU A 141 20.79 -1.08 -8.58
N PRO A 142 21.42 0.06 -8.94
CA PRO A 142 21.59 1.18 -8.00
C PRO A 142 20.27 1.77 -7.50
N VAL A 143 19.25 1.83 -8.36
CA VAL A 143 17.92 2.33 -7.97
C VAL A 143 17.29 1.36 -6.99
N LEU A 144 17.25 0.07 -7.30
CA LEU A 144 16.71 -0.97 -6.42
C LEU A 144 17.39 -0.95 -5.05
N MET A 145 18.72 -0.87 -5.01
CA MET A 145 19.48 -0.79 -3.76
C MET A 145 19.10 0.46 -2.96
N THR A 146 18.93 1.61 -3.63
CA THR A 146 18.51 2.86 -2.97
C THR A 146 17.11 2.72 -2.37
N LEU A 147 16.15 2.16 -3.11
CA LEU A 147 14.79 1.93 -2.62
C LEU A 147 14.79 1.01 -1.39
N ALA A 148 15.55 -0.09 -1.43
CA ALA A 148 15.67 -1.05 -0.33
C ALA A 148 16.35 -0.43 0.92
N ILE A 149 17.41 0.36 0.74
CA ILE A 149 18.07 1.07 1.84
C ILE A 149 17.12 2.07 2.50
N VAL A 150 16.37 2.83 1.68
CA VAL A 150 15.40 3.79 2.19
C VAL A 150 14.24 3.10 2.91
N GLU A 151 13.72 2.00 2.36
CA GLU A 151 12.69 1.20 3.01
C GLU A 151 13.18 0.68 4.36
N TRP A 152 14.39 0.12 4.42
CA TRP A 152 15.01 -0.32 5.67
C TRP A 152 15.11 0.82 6.69
N ARG A 153 15.59 2.00 6.26
CA ARG A 153 15.68 3.17 7.13
C ARG A 153 14.32 3.60 7.66
N CYS A 154 13.31 3.65 6.81
CA CYS A 154 11.93 3.97 7.23
C CYS A 154 11.40 2.91 8.19
N LEU A 155 11.68 1.63 7.95
CA LEU A 155 11.26 0.55 8.81
C LEU A 155 11.85 0.71 10.21
N MET A 156 13.11 1.12 10.33
CA MET A 156 13.74 1.38 11.62
C MET A 156 13.08 2.51 12.42
N TYR A 157 12.44 3.49 11.76
CA TYR A 157 11.61 4.48 12.45
C TYR A 157 10.30 3.88 12.97
N THR A 158 9.69 2.97 12.22
CA THR A 158 8.33 2.49 12.47
C THR A 158 8.26 1.17 13.24
N ILE A 159 9.35 0.41 13.30
CA ILE A 159 9.34 -0.94 13.89
C ILE A 159 9.10 -0.92 15.39
N VAL A 160 9.58 0.10 16.10
CA VAL A 160 9.39 0.23 17.56
C VAL A 160 7.91 0.37 17.93
N PRO A 161 7.15 1.36 17.43
CA PRO A 161 5.72 1.45 17.77
C PRO A 161 4.96 0.23 17.25
N VAL A 162 5.30 -0.31 16.07
CA VAL A 162 4.72 -1.57 15.60
C VAL A 162 4.92 -2.68 16.63
N ALA A 163 6.12 -2.81 17.19
CA ALA A 163 6.45 -3.86 18.15
C ALA A 163 5.93 -3.65 19.57
N GLN A 164 5.59 -2.41 19.95
CA GLN A 164 4.93 -2.13 21.23
C GLN A 164 3.42 -2.39 21.18
N TRP A 165 2.83 -2.26 19.99
CA TRP A 165 1.40 -2.42 19.77
C TRP A 165 1.02 -3.82 19.30
N LEU A 166 1.90 -4.46 18.51
CA LEU A 166 1.72 -5.82 18.03
C LEU A 166 2.63 -6.76 18.82
N GLU A 167 2.04 -7.77 19.43
CA GLU A 167 2.79 -8.81 20.14
C GLU A 167 3.63 -9.65 19.18
N GLU A 168 3.11 -9.90 17.98
CA GLU A 168 3.75 -10.72 16.95
C GLU A 168 3.37 -10.20 15.57
N LEU A 169 4.26 -10.35 14.60
CA LEU A 169 4.00 -10.00 13.19
C LEU A 169 3.47 -11.20 12.44
N SER A 170 2.56 -10.96 11.50
CA SER A 170 1.97 -12.03 10.71
C SER A 170 2.54 -12.11 9.29
N VAL A 171 2.71 -13.34 8.79
CA VAL A 171 3.05 -13.67 7.40
C VAL A 171 1.86 -14.40 6.78
N PRO A 172 1.44 -14.06 5.54
CA PRO A 172 0.38 -14.79 4.85
C PRO A 172 0.60 -16.31 4.85
N LEU A 173 -0.45 -17.09 5.10
CA LEU A 173 -0.45 -18.56 5.20
C LEU A 173 0.28 -19.17 6.40
N VAL A 174 1.29 -18.49 6.96
CA VAL A 174 2.04 -18.95 8.15
C VAL A 174 1.36 -18.50 9.45
N GLY A 175 0.68 -17.36 9.43
CA GLY A 175 0.15 -16.72 10.63
C GLY A 175 1.25 -15.97 11.37
N LYS A 176 1.31 -16.11 12.69
CA LYS A 176 2.34 -15.47 13.52
C LYS A 176 3.74 -15.98 13.19
N ALA A 177 4.70 -15.08 13.00
CA ALA A 177 6.04 -15.41 12.55
C ALA A 177 7.13 -14.67 13.34
N PRO A 178 8.31 -15.29 13.53
CA PRO A 178 9.45 -14.60 14.11
C PRO A 178 9.91 -13.46 13.20
N PHE A 179 10.50 -12.42 13.80
CA PHE A 179 10.92 -11.20 13.08
C PHE A 179 11.76 -11.48 11.83
N GLY A 180 12.71 -12.41 11.91
CA GLY A 180 13.57 -12.74 10.77
C GLY A 180 12.81 -13.33 9.58
N LEU A 181 11.82 -14.19 9.82
CA LEU A 181 10.99 -14.77 8.77
C LEU A 181 10.06 -13.71 8.15
N TRP A 182 9.43 -12.89 9.00
CA TRP A 182 8.61 -11.76 8.53
C TRP A 182 9.43 -10.77 7.70
N LEU A 183 10.64 -10.43 8.15
CA LEU A 183 11.54 -9.51 7.45
C LEU A 183 12.00 -10.08 6.11
N ALA A 184 12.34 -11.37 6.07
CA ALA A 184 12.71 -12.04 4.82
C ALA A 184 11.54 -12.04 3.82
N PHE A 185 10.34 -12.39 4.28
CA PHE A 185 9.13 -12.40 3.45
C PHE A 185 8.81 -11.01 2.89
N THR A 186 8.72 -10.00 3.75
CA THR A 186 8.40 -8.63 3.34
C THR A 186 9.51 -8.00 2.50
N GLY A 187 10.78 -8.37 2.75
CA GLY A 187 11.91 -7.99 1.90
C GLY A 187 11.80 -8.56 0.49
N VAL A 188 11.52 -9.87 0.35
CA VAL A 188 11.29 -10.51 -0.96
C VAL A 188 10.09 -9.89 -1.67
N GLN A 189 9.00 -9.63 -0.96
CA GLN A 189 7.81 -8.99 -1.52
C GLN A 189 8.13 -7.59 -2.06
N SER A 190 8.92 -6.80 -1.33
CA SER A 190 9.29 -5.43 -1.72
C SER A 190 10.24 -5.44 -2.91
N LEU A 191 11.28 -6.28 -2.90
CA LEU A 191 12.18 -6.46 -4.03
C LEU A 191 11.43 -6.91 -5.30
N THR A 192 10.52 -7.88 -5.17
CA THR A 192 9.70 -8.36 -6.29
C THR A 192 8.81 -7.24 -6.82
N SER A 193 8.20 -6.45 -5.93
CA SER A 193 7.34 -5.33 -6.32
C SER A 193 8.11 -4.20 -6.99
N HIS A 194 9.33 -3.90 -6.53
CA HIS A 194 10.21 -2.92 -7.19
C HIS A 194 10.67 -3.41 -8.57
N ALA A 195 11.08 -4.68 -8.68
CA ALA A 195 11.45 -5.28 -9.96
C ALA A 195 10.28 -5.28 -10.96
N ASP A 196 9.07 -5.58 -10.49
CA ASP A 196 7.85 -5.60 -11.29
C ASP A 196 7.50 -4.21 -11.89
N VAL A 197 7.69 -3.12 -11.14
CA VAL A 197 7.50 -1.75 -11.68
C VAL A 197 8.48 -1.48 -12.83
N MET A 198 9.70 -2.01 -12.75
CA MET A 198 10.71 -1.77 -13.78
C MET A 198 10.51 -2.63 -15.01
N THR A 199 10.18 -3.91 -14.84
CA THR A 199 9.81 -4.77 -15.97
C THR A 199 8.56 -4.28 -16.68
N GLN A 200 7.62 -3.66 -15.96
CA GLN A 200 6.50 -2.93 -16.55
C GLN A 200 6.97 -1.75 -17.42
N GLY A 201 7.88 -0.92 -16.93
CA GLY A 201 8.44 0.17 -17.73
C GLY A 201 9.13 -0.30 -19.01
N LEU A 202 9.88 -1.40 -18.92
CA LEU A 202 10.52 -2.04 -20.08
C LEU A 202 9.51 -2.59 -21.07
N LEU A 203 8.48 -3.29 -20.58
CA LEU A 203 7.40 -3.79 -21.43
C LEU A 203 6.67 -2.64 -22.13
N LEU A 204 6.36 -1.55 -21.44
CA LEU A 204 5.73 -0.37 -22.03
C LEU A 204 6.55 0.14 -23.21
N ALA A 205 7.86 0.33 -23.00
CA ALA A 205 8.76 0.82 -24.04
C ALA A 205 8.81 -0.13 -25.23
N SER A 206 8.96 -1.42 -24.95
CA SER A 206 8.99 -2.48 -25.94
C SER A 206 7.71 -2.46 -26.77
N THR A 207 6.54 -2.48 -26.14
CA THR A 207 5.33 -2.53 -26.94
C THR A 207 5.04 -1.24 -27.69
N TRP A 208 5.35 -0.08 -27.11
CA TRP A 208 5.26 1.19 -27.83
C TRP A 208 6.19 1.20 -29.06
N ARG A 209 7.38 0.61 -28.93
CA ARG A 209 8.32 0.41 -30.03
C ARG A 209 7.78 -0.58 -31.07
N SER A 210 7.11 -1.67 -30.64
CA SER A 210 6.51 -2.67 -31.53
C SER A 210 5.62 -2.04 -32.57
N PHE A 211 4.83 -1.02 -32.20
CA PHE A 211 3.90 -0.35 -33.11
C PHE A 211 4.59 0.26 -34.34
N SER A 212 5.90 0.48 -34.29
CA SER A 212 6.71 1.02 -35.38
C SER A 212 7.63 -0.03 -36.02
N CYS A 213 7.67 -1.26 -35.51
CA CYS A 213 8.52 -2.31 -36.02
C CYS A 213 7.83 -3.08 -37.17
N PRO A 214 8.60 -3.62 -38.14
CA PRO A 214 8.08 -4.61 -39.08
C PRO A 214 7.46 -5.79 -38.33
N GLY A 215 6.32 -6.31 -38.82
CA GLY A 215 5.60 -7.43 -38.19
C GLY A 215 4.47 -7.03 -37.25
N TRP A 216 4.38 -5.75 -36.83
CA TRP A 216 3.24 -5.29 -36.02
C TRP A 216 1.89 -5.55 -36.67
N ASP A 217 1.78 -5.39 -37.98
CA ASP A 217 0.53 -5.60 -38.71
C ASP A 217 0.03 -7.05 -38.57
N GLN A 218 0.96 -8.03 -38.50
CA GLN A 218 0.59 -9.43 -38.26
C GLN A 218 0.06 -9.63 -36.84
N ILE A 219 0.70 -9.03 -35.83
CA ILE A 219 0.22 -9.06 -34.43
C ILE A 219 -1.16 -8.40 -34.31
N SER A 220 -1.36 -7.25 -34.99
CA SER A 220 -2.62 -6.52 -34.98
C SER A 220 -3.75 -7.35 -35.61
N VAL A 221 -3.50 -7.95 -36.78
CA VAL A 221 -4.49 -8.82 -37.45
C VAL A 221 -4.79 -10.07 -36.61
N ALA A 222 -3.77 -10.67 -36.00
CA ALA A 222 -3.94 -11.80 -35.10
C ALA A 222 -4.81 -11.43 -33.88
N TRP A 223 -4.53 -10.28 -33.27
CA TRP A 223 -5.34 -9.75 -32.18
C TRP A 223 -6.79 -9.50 -32.60
N GLU A 224 -7.03 -8.88 -33.75
CA GLU A 224 -8.37 -8.64 -34.25
C GLU A 224 -9.16 -9.94 -34.41
N SER A 225 -8.52 -10.99 -34.93
CA SER A 225 -9.13 -12.32 -35.05
C SER A 225 -9.46 -12.93 -33.67
N VAL A 226 -8.54 -12.84 -32.72
CA VAL A 226 -8.76 -13.29 -31.33
C VAL A 226 -9.88 -12.48 -30.67
N TRP A 227 -9.96 -11.18 -30.91
CA TRP A 227 -10.98 -10.31 -30.36
C TRP A 227 -12.37 -10.61 -30.95
N ASP A 228 -12.46 -10.76 -32.27
CA ASP A 228 -13.72 -11.05 -32.97
C ASP A 228 -14.30 -12.41 -32.55
N SER A 229 -13.45 -13.38 -32.19
CA SER A 229 -13.87 -14.67 -31.63
C SER A 229 -14.23 -14.63 -30.14
N SER A 230 -13.91 -13.56 -29.43
CA SER A 230 -14.18 -13.46 -27.99
C SER A 230 -15.67 -13.22 -27.68
N GLN A 231 -16.11 -13.58 -26.47
CA GLN A 231 -17.47 -13.28 -25.99
C GLN A 231 -17.72 -11.78 -25.79
N VAL A 232 -16.65 -10.98 -25.76
CA VAL A 232 -16.69 -9.52 -25.57
C VAL A 232 -16.46 -8.74 -26.87
N SER A 233 -16.53 -9.42 -28.02
CA SER A 233 -16.34 -8.82 -29.35
C SER A 233 -17.28 -7.64 -29.64
N TRP A 234 -18.42 -7.55 -28.93
CA TRP A 234 -19.35 -6.43 -28.99
C TRP A 234 -18.76 -5.08 -28.56
N ILE A 235 -17.66 -5.07 -27.78
CA ILE A 235 -16.93 -3.85 -27.42
C ILE A 235 -15.95 -3.53 -28.55
N SER A 236 -16.38 -2.71 -29.51
CA SER A 236 -15.57 -2.35 -30.69
C SER A 236 -14.22 -1.71 -30.32
N ALA A 237 -14.16 -0.98 -29.21
CA ALA A 237 -12.92 -0.36 -28.72
C ALA A 237 -11.82 -1.39 -28.40
N GLY A 238 -12.17 -2.64 -28.07
CA GLY A 238 -11.17 -3.64 -27.77
C GLY A 238 -10.55 -4.31 -28.99
N ARG A 239 -11.09 -4.05 -30.19
CA ARG A 239 -10.48 -4.50 -31.44
C ARG A 239 -9.12 -3.83 -31.70
N ASP A 240 -8.94 -2.59 -31.22
CA ASP A 240 -7.67 -1.88 -31.31
C ASP A 240 -6.76 -2.22 -30.11
N LEU A 241 -5.80 -3.11 -30.33
CA LEU A 241 -4.81 -3.48 -29.32
C LEU A 241 -4.04 -2.26 -28.80
N LYS A 242 -3.70 -1.29 -29.66
CA LYS A 242 -2.95 -0.10 -29.26
C LYS A 242 -3.74 0.72 -28.24
N LEU A 243 -5.05 0.84 -28.44
CA LEU A 243 -5.94 1.54 -27.52
C LEU A 243 -6.02 0.83 -26.16
N ILE A 244 -6.24 -0.49 -26.13
CA ILE A 244 -6.27 -1.25 -24.87
C ILE A 244 -4.98 -1.06 -24.10
N MET A 245 -3.85 -1.15 -24.80
CA MET A 245 -2.54 -0.95 -24.21
C MET A 245 -2.39 0.44 -23.62
N LEU A 246 -2.69 1.48 -24.40
CA LEU A 246 -2.60 2.86 -23.95
C LEU A 246 -3.49 3.12 -22.73
N LEU A 247 -4.70 2.58 -22.69
CA LEU A 247 -5.61 2.68 -21.54
C LEU A 247 -5.05 1.96 -20.32
N SER A 248 -4.54 0.73 -20.50
CA SER A 248 -3.92 -0.07 -19.44
C SER A 248 -2.73 0.65 -18.81
N TRP A 249 -1.87 1.24 -19.63
CA TRP A 249 -0.74 2.04 -19.18
C TRP A 249 -1.18 3.36 -18.54
N GLY A 250 -2.21 4.01 -19.08
CA GLY A 250 -2.80 5.21 -18.49
C GLY A 250 -3.27 4.97 -17.07
N VAL A 251 -3.91 3.83 -16.80
CA VAL A 251 -4.31 3.43 -15.45
C VAL A 251 -3.11 3.28 -14.52
N LEU A 252 -2.04 2.62 -14.98
CA LEU A 252 -0.80 2.46 -14.20
C LEU A 252 -0.16 3.82 -13.86
N ILE A 253 -0.09 4.72 -14.85
CA ILE A 253 0.50 6.05 -14.67
C ILE A 253 -0.34 6.89 -13.73
N VAL A 254 -1.67 6.92 -13.86
CA VAL A 254 -2.58 7.76 -13.05
C VAL A 254 -2.58 7.41 -11.56
N GLN A 255 -2.37 6.14 -11.21
CA GLN A 255 -2.31 5.71 -9.81
C GLN A 255 -1.18 6.39 -9.05
N LEU A 256 -0.07 6.68 -9.73
CA LEU A 256 1.13 7.21 -9.12
C LEU A 256 0.92 8.67 -8.64
N PRO A 257 0.46 9.63 -9.47
CA PRO A 257 0.03 10.96 -9.02
C PRO A 257 -1.07 10.92 -7.98
N LEU A 258 -2.03 9.99 -8.08
CA LEU A 258 -3.11 9.90 -7.10
C LEU A 258 -2.56 9.69 -5.68
N HIS A 259 -1.64 8.74 -5.50
CA HIS A 259 -1.03 8.49 -4.19
C HIS A 259 -0.12 9.63 -3.73
N VAL A 260 0.61 10.27 -4.65
CA VAL A 260 1.49 11.39 -4.31
C VAL A 260 0.70 12.64 -3.95
N LEU A 261 -0.29 13.04 -4.75
CA LEU A 261 -1.12 14.24 -4.50
C LEU A 261 -1.91 14.13 -3.19
N THR A 262 -2.32 12.91 -2.81
CA THR A 262 -3.00 12.64 -1.53
C THR A 262 -2.06 12.65 -0.32
N ALA A 263 -0.75 12.77 -0.52
CA ALA A 263 0.25 12.88 0.53
C ALA A 263 1.08 14.18 0.43
N LEU A 264 1.10 14.87 -0.71
CA LEU A 264 1.93 16.05 -0.95
C LEU A 264 1.47 17.22 -0.08
N PRO A 265 2.34 17.82 0.76
CA PRO A 265 1.96 18.96 1.58
C PRO A 265 1.74 20.22 0.74
N CYS A 266 0.67 20.98 1.03
CA CYS A 266 0.39 22.28 0.40
C CYS A 266 1.40 23.36 0.78
N ARG A 267 2.00 23.25 1.96
CA ARG A 267 2.93 24.22 2.54
C ARG A 267 4.21 23.51 2.95
N CYS A 268 5.30 24.24 3.12
CA CYS A 268 6.53 23.65 3.66
C CYS A 268 6.26 23.12 5.08
N VAL A 269 6.33 21.79 5.25
CA VAL A 269 6.18 21.13 6.55
C VAL A 269 7.58 20.77 7.05
N ASP A 270 7.91 21.17 8.27
CA ASP A 270 9.12 20.66 8.90
C ASP A 270 8.87 19.29 9.50
N PHE A 271 9.28 18.26 8.77
CA PHE A 271 9.22 16.88 9.22
C PHE A 271 10.13 16.55 10.43
N ARG A 272 10.92 17.50 10.96
CA ARG A 272 11.60 17.38 12.28
C ARG A 272 10.65 17.69 13.44
N MET A 273 9.55 18.41 13.22
CA MET A 273 8.77 19.05 14.30
C MET A 273 7.96 18.11 15.19
N GLY A 274 8.04 16.79 14.98
CA GLY A 274 7.55 15.80 15.94
C GLY A 274 8.45 15.56 17.13
N ILE A 275 9.53 16.35 17.39
CA ILE A 275 10.59 15.98 18.35
C ILE A 275 10.73 16.86 19.61
N ASN A 276 10.43 18.17 19.66
CA ASN A 276 10.81 18.94 20.88
C ASN A 276 10.06 20.23 21.26
N ARG A 277 8.93 20.60 20.64
CA ARG A 277 8.15 21.74 21.16
C ARG A 277 7.07 21.29 22.13
N LYS A 278 7.35 21.42 23.43
CA LYS A 278 6.29 21.80 24.39
C LYS A 278 5.66 23.07 23.84
N TYR A 279 4.33 23.11 23.83
CA TYR A 279 3.49 24.24 23.46
C TYR A 279 3.75 25.44 24.39
N GLU A 280 4.87 26.13 24.19
CA GLU A 280 5.18 27.43 24.82
C GLU A 280 5.00 28.58 23.81
N SER A 281 4.13 28.38 22.82
CA SER A 281 3.68 29.43 21.92
C SER A 281 2.31 29.92 22.38
N SER A 282 2.30 30.75 23.42
CA SER A 282 1.15 31.46 23.97
C SER A 282 0.40 32.32 22.92
N ASP A 283 1.06 32.75 21.84
CA ASP A 283 0.58 33.94 21.10
C ASP A 283 0.23 33.69 19.62
N CYS A 284 0.13 32.44 19.18
CA CYS A 284 -0.34 32.11 17.83
C CYS A 284 -1.59 31.22 17.91
N GLU A 285 -2.76 31.85 17.85
CA GLU A 285 -4.10 31.25 17.87
C GLU A 285 -4.40 30.29 16.68
N ASP A 286 -3.45 30.09 15.76
CA ASP A 286 -3.53 29.04 14.74
C ASP A 286 -2.98 27.73 15.31
N GLN A 287 -3.85 27.03 16.05
CA GLN A 287 -3.63 25.67 16.60
C GLN A 287 -3.51 24.62 15.48
N GLY A 288 -2.45 24.70 14.67
CA GLY A 288 -2.10 23.64 13.75
C GLY A 288 -1.80 22.34 14.53
N GLU A 289 -2.54 21.28 14.23
CA GLU A 289 -2.35 19.98 14.88
C GLU A 289 -0.90 19.48 14.62
N PRO A 290 -0.10 19.20 15.67
CA PRO A 290 1.36 19.05 15.58
C PRO A 290 1.82 17.80 14.79
N TYR A 291 0.88 16.92 14.44
CA TYR A 291 1.16 15.65 13.77
C TYR A 291 0.60 15.57 12.34
N GLY A 292 -0.06 16.63 11.86
CA GLY A 292 -0.75 16.65 10.58
C GLY A 292 -0.41 17.85 9.72
N TYR A 293 -0.73 17.75 8.44
CA TYR A 293 -0.59 18.84 7.48
C TYR A 293 -1.67 18.77 6.41
N THR A 294 -2.01 19.93 5.83
CA THR A 294 -2.95 19.99 4.69
C THR A 294 -2.25 19.57 3.40
N THR A 295 -2.87 18.63 2.68
CA THR A 295 -2.39 18.14 1.38
C THR A 295 -2.84 19.03 0.24
N TRP A 296 -2.28 18.85 -0.96
CA TRP A 296 -2.71 19.53 -2.20
C TRP A 296 -4.18 19.35 -2.57
N ILE A 297 -4.83 18.29 -2.06
CA ILE A 297 -6.26 18.02 -2.29
C ILE A 297 -7.12 18.76 -1.24
N GLY A 298 -6.51 19.57 -0.36
CA GLY A 298 -7.20 20.31 0.69
C GLY A 298 -7.61 19.44 1.89
N THR A 299 -7.12 18.20 1.97
CA THR A 299 -7.40 17.31 3.11
C THR A 299 -6.26 17.35 4.12
N THR A 300 -6.57 17.44 5.41
CA THR A 300 -5.58 17.26 6.48
C THR A 300 -5.20 15.77 6.57
N ILE A 301 -3.90 15.49 6.58
CA ILE A 301 -3.35 14.14 6.71
C ILE A 301 -2.34 14.10 7.85
N TRP A 302 -2.34 13.01 8.61
CA TRP A 302 -1.36 12.75 9.65
C TRP A 302 -0.06 12.17 9.06
N HIS A 303 1.08 12.38 9.73
CA HIS A 303 2.36 11.85 9.27
C HIS A 303 2.37 10.33 9.09
N ALA A 304 1.70 9.58 9.97
CA ALA A 304 1.58 8.13 9.87
C ALA A 304 0.78 7.67 8.63
N ASP A 305 -0.29 8.39 8.31
CA ASP A 305 -1.12 8.10 7.14
C ASP A 305 -0.38 8.49 5.85
N ALA A 306 0.32 9.62 5.86
CA ALA A 306 1.18 10.03 4.76
C ALA A 306 2.29 9.00 4.50
N LEU A 307 2.91 8.48 5.56
CA LEU A 307 3.95 7.44 5.49
C LEU A 307 3.38 6.19 4.82
N THR A 308 2.19 5.77 5.24
CA THR A 308 1.49 4.64 4.64
C THR A 308 1.21 4.89 3.16
N LYS A 309 0.61 6.04 2.80
CA LYS A 309 0.31 6.36 1.39
C LYS A 309 1.56 6.41 0.50
N LEU A 310 2.66 6.98 0.99
CA LEU A 310 3.93 7.03 0.25
C LEU A 310 4.60 5.65 0.18
N ALA A 311 4.54 4.84 1.23
CA ALA A 311 5.01 3.45 1.19
C ALA A 311 4.22 2.62 0.16
N PHE A 312 2.91 2.84 0.05
CA PHE A 312 2.06 2.29 -1.02
C PHE A 312 2.52 2.76 -2.41
N ALA A 313 2.74 4.06 -2.61
CA ALA A 313 3.22 4.62 -3.87
C ALA A 313 4.58 4.02 -4.30
N ASN A 314 5.48 3.83 -3.33
CA ASN A 314 6.82 3.28 -3.56
C ASN A 314 6.88 1.75 -3.54
N ARG A 315 5.77 1.03 -3.33
CA ARG A 315 5.70 -0.44 -3.24
C ARG A 315 6.55 -1.06 -2.12
N MET A 316 6.71 -0.35 -1.01
CA MET A 316 7.46 -0.81 0.18
C MET A 316 6.60 -1.74 1.03
N GLY A 317 6.73 -3.05 0.83
CA GLY A 317 5.94 -4.07 1.51
C GLY A 317 6.18 -4.10 3.02
N ALA A 318 7.42 -3.90 3.47
CA ALA A 318 7.80 -3.97 4.88
C ALA A 318 7.16 -2.85 5.72
N LEU A 319 6.86 -1.71 5.10
CA LEU A 319 6.18 -0.60 5.75
C LEU A 319 4.65 -0.73 5.71
N ARG A 320 4.08 -1.36 4.68
CA ARG A 320 2.63 -1.34 4.44
C ARG A 320 1.85 -2.31 5.31
N ASP A 321 2.38 -3.51 5.49
CA ASP A 321 1.61 -4.60 6.12
C ASP A 321 1.42 -4.39 7.62
N PRO A 322 2.44 -4.02 8.41
CA PRO A 322 2.26 -3.76 9.84
C PRO A 322 1.33 -2.59 10.15
N GLN A 323 1.20 -1.60 9.25
CA GLN A 323 0.31 -0.45 9.48
C GLN A 323 -1.17 -0.83 9.48
N PHE A 324 -1.55 -1.82 8.66
CA PHE A 324 -2.92 -2.31 8.65
C PHE A 324 -3.25 -3.02 9.97
N GLU A 325 -2.38 -3.94 10.40
CA GLU A 325 -2.52 -4.66 11.68
C GLU A 325 -2.58 -3.68 12.86
N LEU A 326 -1.70 -2.68 12.87
CA LEU A 326 -1.70 -1.62 13.88
C LEU A 326 -3.02 -0.84 13.88
N SER A 327 -3.58 -0.56 12.70
CA SER A 327 -4.86 0.14 12.57
C SER A 327 -6.03 -0.72 13.09
N MET A 328 -5.99 -2.03 12.84
CA MET A 328 -6.98 -2.98 13.38
C MET A 328 -6.88 -3.11 14.90
N GLN A 329 -5.67 -3.24 15.43
CA GLN A 329 -5.45 -3.28 16.87
C GLN A 329 -5.94 -1.99 17.56
N ARG A 330 -5.65 -0.82 16.98
CA ARG A 330 -6.17 0.46 17.48
C ARG A 330 -7.68 0.54 17.41
N ALA A 331 -8.27 0.06 16.31
CA ALA A 331 -9.71 0.04 16.17
C ALA A 331 -10.35 -0.80 17.27
N LYS A 332 -9.81 -1.99 17.55
CA LYS A 332 -10.24 -2.89 18.62
C LYS A 332 -10.18 -2.24 20.00
N ASP A 333 -9.03 -1.64 20.34
CA ASP A 333 -8.87 -0.92 21.60
C ASP A 333 -9.89 0.24 21.70
N GLU A 334 -10.14 0.93 20.59
CA GLU A 334 -11.06 2.07 20.57
C GLU A 334 -12.53 1.64 20.59
N VAL A 335 -12.90 0.45 20.07
CA VAL A 335 -14.26 -0.09 20.19
C VAL A 335 -14.63 -0.24 21.67
N SER A 336 -13.70 -0.74 22.49
CA SER A 336 -13.93 -0.92 23.93
C SER A 336 -14.19 0.40 24.68
N ARG A 337 -13.67 1.51 24.16
CA ARG A 337 -13.83 2.86 24.75
C ARG A 337 -15.02 3.61 24.15
N ASN A 338 -15.18 3.50 22.84
CA ASN A 338 -16.16 4.17 22.02
C ASN A 338 -16.37 3.38 20.72
N ALA A 339 -17.38 2.52 20.73
CA ALA A 339 -17.74 1.66 19.60
C ALA A 339 -17.87 2.41 18.27
N ASN A 340 -18.44 3.62 18.26
CA ASN A 340 -18.59 4.42 17.04
C ASN A 340 -17.22 4.79 16.44
N ARG A 341 -16.27 5.23 17.28
CA ARG A 341 -14.94 5.61 16.82
C ARG A 341 -14.15 4.40 16.34
N GLY A 342 -14.24 3.27 17.05
CA GLY A 342 -13.62 2.03 16.62
C GLY A 342 -14.13 1.55 15.27
N LEU A 343 -15.47 1.52 15.08
CA LEU A 343 -16.08 1.18 13.79
C LEU A 343 -15.72 2.16 12.67
N GLN A 344 -15.62 3.46 12.96
CA GLN A 344 -15.16 4.45 11.98
C GLN A 344 -13.74 4.15 11.49
N VAL A 345 -12.83 3.77 12.40
CA VAL A 345 -11.45 3.36 12.05
C VAL A 345 -11.49 2.09 11.17
N MET A 346 -12.31 1.11 11.52
CA MET A 346 -12.50 -0.10 10.70
C MET A 346 -13.09 0.21 9.33
N GLY A 347 -14.06 1.12 9.24
CA GLY A 347 -14.67 1.57 7.98
C GLY A 347 -13.65 2.26 7.07
N MET A 348 -12.79 3.13 7.63
CA MET A 348 -11.68 3.74 6.88
C MET A 348 -10.69 2.71 6.37
N ALA A 349 -10.31 1.73 7.19
CA ALA A 349 -9.44 0.64 6.78
C ALA A 349 -10.09 -0.24 5.70
N GLY A 350 -11.37 -0.58 5.84
CA GLY A 350 -12.13 -1.33 4.85
C GLY A 350 -12.20 -0.63 3.50
N ARG A 351 -12.41 0.70 3.49
CA ARG A 351 -12.33 1.52 2.27
C ARG A 351 -10.94 1.45 1.63
N LEU A 352 -9.87 1.52 2.42
CA LEU A 352 -8.50 1.43 1.89
C LEU A 352 -8.21 0.05 1.28
N VAL A 353 -8.62 -1.02 1.96
CA VAL A 353 -8.49 -2.40 1.47
C VAL A 353 -9.28 -2.60 0.17
N PHE A 354 -10.50 -2.06 0.10
CA PHE A 354 -11.30 -2.06 -1.12
C PHE A 354 -10.61 -1.32 -2.28
N LEU A 355 -10.10 -0.11 -2.04
CA LEU A 355 -9.37 0.65 -3.05
C LEU A 355 -8.11 -0.10 -3.52
N GLN A 356 -7.41 -0.79 -2.62
CA GLN A 356 -6.28 -1.66 -2.97
C GLN A 356 -6.72 -2.86 -3.83
N ALA A 357 -7.87 -3.47 -3.54
CA ALA A 357 -8.40 -4.56 -4.36
C ALA A 357 -8.72 -4.10 -5.78
N VAL A 358 -9.41 -2.97 -5.92
CA VAL A 358 -9.83 -2.47 -7.23
C VAL A 358 -8.66 -1.87 -7.99
N LEU A 359 -7.99 -0.85 -7.45
CA LEU A 359 -6.99 -0.10 -8.21
C LEU A 359 -5.73 -0.95 -8.45
N ILE A 360 -5.18 -1.57 -7.40
CA ILE A 360 -3.90 -2.26 -7.50
C ILE A 360 -4.07 -3.67 -8.07
N ASN A 361 -5.01 -4.46 -7.54
CA ASN A 361 -5.12 -5.86 -7.98
C ASN A 361 -5.92 -5.99 -9.28
N LEU A 362 -7.12 -5.42 -9.36
CA LEU A 362 -7.96 -5.58 -10.54
C LEU A 362 -7.47 -4.71 -11.72
N CYS A 363 -7.38 -3.40 -11.54
CA CYS A 363 -7.07 -2.49 -12.64
C CYS A 363 -5.60 -2.51 -13.06
N GLN A 364 -4.66 -2.77 -12.14
CA GLN A 364 -3.23 -2.82 -12.46
C GLN A 364 -2.77 -4.26 -12.68
N ASN A 365 -2.82 -5.14 -11.67
CA ASN A 365 -2.17 -6.44 -11.77
C ASN A 365 -2.86 -7.36 -12.78
N CYS A 366 -4.20 -7.44 -12.77
CA CYS A 366 -4.94 -8.30 -13.69
C CYS A 366 -4.82 -7.81 -15.13
N THR A 367 -5.03 -6.51 -15.38
CA THR A 367 -4.87 -5.93 -16.72
C THR A 367 -3.45 -6.11 -17.26
N LYS A 368 -2.43 -5.86 -16.43
CA LYS A 368 -1.03 -6.10 -16.80
C LYS A 368 -0.77 -7.56 -17.16
N LEU A 369 -1.19 -8.50 -16.29
CA LEU A 369 -0.98 -9.93 -16.50
C LEU A 369 -1.64 -10.41 -17.78
N GLU A 370 -2.89 -10.00 -18.01
CA GLU A 370 -3.63 -10.37 -19.21
C GLU A 370 -2.96 -9.83 -20.47
N LEU A 371 -2.52 -8.56 -20.43
CA LEU A 371 -1.83 -7.93 -21.55
C LEU A 371 -0.48 -8.59 -21.85
N GLN A 372 0.34 -8.81 -20.82
CA GLN A 372 1.64 -9.48 -20.95
C GLN A 372 1.50 -10.89 -21.51
N THR A 373 0.53 -11.64 -20.99
CA THR A 373 0.32 -13.04 -21.38
C THR A 373 -0.20 -13.13 -22.81
N THR A 374 -1.11 -12.22 -23.18
CA THR A 374 -1.63 -12.11 -24.56
C THR A 374 -0.53 -11.75 -25.54
N LEU A 375 0.29 -10.72 -25.23
CA LEU A 375 1.39 -10.31 -26.10
C LEU A 375 2.43 -11.42 -26.25
N PHE A 376 2.73 -12.15 -25.17
CA PHE A 376 3.59 -13.32 -25.23
C PHE A 376 3.02 -14.41 -26.13
N ALA A 377 1.74 -14.77 -25.97
CA ALA A 377 1.09 -15.79 -26.80
C ALA A 377 1.08 -15.40 -28.29
N LEU A 378 0.77 -14.14 -28.60
CA LEU A 378 0.81 -13.61 -29.97
C LEU A 378 2.22 -13.63 -30.56
N ALA A 379 3.22 -13.22 -29.78
CA ALA A 379 4.62 -13.23 -30.22
C ALA A 379 5.14 -14.66 -30.43
N HIS A 380 4.80 -15.59 -29.54
CA HIS A 380 5.22 -16.99 -29.62
C HIS A 380 4.60 -17.73 -30.80
N MET A 381 3.37 -17.39 -31.18
CA MET A 381 2.72 -17.92 -32.39
C MET A 381 3.47 -17.51 -33.67
N ILE A 382 4.02 -16.29 -33.71
CA ILE A 382 4.75 -15.79 -34.88
C ILE A 382 6.20 -16.32 -34.90
N GLU A 383 6.85 -16.29 -33.74
CA GLU A 383 8.23 -16.73 -33.57
C GLU A 383 8.29 -17.71 -32.37
N PRO A 384 8.40 -19.03 -32.63
CA PRO A 384 8.34 -20.04 -31.57
C PRO A 384 9.54 -20.02 -30.62
N ASP A 385 10.59 -19.24 -30.92
CA ASP A 385 11.71 -19.04 -30.01
C ASP A 385 11.27 -18.27 -28.76
N VAL A 386 11.43 -18.91 -27.60
CA VAL A 386 11.01 -18.37 -26.31
C VAL A 386 12.03 -17.36 -25.80
N ASP A 387 11.62 -16.10 -25.67
CA ASP A 387 12.41 -15.09 -24.99
C ASP A 387 12.33 -15.26 -23.46
N TYR A 388 13.41 -15.76 -22.87
CA TYR A 388 13.54 -15.96 -21.42
C TYR A 388 13.34 -14.68 -20.60
N GLN A 389 13.58 -13.49 -21.17
CA GLN A 389 13.37 -12.22 -20.48
C GLN A 389 11.89 -11.89 -20.36
N VAL A 390 11.10 -12.18 -21.40
CA VAL A 390 9.63 -12.04 -21.37
C VAL A 390 9.03 -13.04 -20.40
N VAL A 391 9.49 -14.30 -20.42
CA VAL A 391 9.07 -15.32 -19.46
C VAL A 391 9.39 -14.90 -18.02
N LEU A 392 10.61 -14.39 -17.77
CA LEU A 392 10.98 -13.89 -16.44
C LEU A 392 10.08 -12.73 -16.00
N ALA A 393 9.79 -11.78 -16.88
CA ALA A 393 8.88 -10.67 -16.58
C ALA A 393 7.46 -11.16 -16.25
N LEU A 394 6.95 -12.14 -17.00
CA LEU A 394 5.66 -12.79 -16.73
C LEU A 394 5.64 -13.52 -15.39
N LEU A 395 6.70 -14.25 -15.05
CA LEU A 395 6.83 -14.95 -13.77
C LEU A 395 6.87 -13.96 -12.60
N LEU A 396 7.63 -12.86 -12.73
CA LEU A 396 7.68 -11.79 -11.73
C LEU A 396 6.33 -11.09 -11.58
N ALA A 397 5.63 -10.82 -12.69
CA ALA A 397 4.30 -10.23 -12.65
C ALA A 397 3.28 -11.14 -11.95
N ASN A 398 3.34 -12.45 -12.21
CA ASN A 398 2.49 -13.46 -11.55
C ASN A 398 2.81 -13.55 -10.05
N ALA A 399 4.10 -13.63 -9.69
CA ALA A 399 4.53 -13.68 -8.30
C ALA A 399 4.12 -12.41 -7.53
N SER A 400 4.35 -11.22 -8.09
CA SER A 400 3.92 -9.92 -7.53
C SER A 400 2.41 -9.88 -7.33
N SER A 401 1.65 -10.31 -8.34
CA SER A 401 0.18 -10.34 -8.29
C SER A 401 -0.36 -11.32 -7.25
N LEU A 402 0.21 -12.54 -7.18
CA LEU A 402 -0.17 -13.55 -6.20
C LEU A 402 0.14 -13.10 -4.77
N MET A 403 1.33 -12.55 -4.53
CA MET A 403 1.72 -12.02 -3.22
C MET A 403 0.79 -10.89 -2.77
N SER A 404 0.48 -9.95 -3.68
CA SER A 404 -0.49 -8.89 -3.42
C SER A 404 -1.89 -9.41 -3.10
N LEU A 405 -2.34 -10.46 -3.82
CA LEU A 405 -3.62 -11.11 -3.59
C LEU A 405 -3.68 -11.84 -2.25
N LEU A 406 -2.63 -12.57 -1.87
CA LEU A 406 -2.53 -13.25 -0.57
C LEU A 406 -2.57 -12.25 0.60
N THR A 407 -1.81 -11.15 0.49
CA THR A 407 -1.87 -10.06 1.48
C THR A 407 -3.27 -9.45 1.55
N LEU A 408 -3.96 -9.28 0.42
CA LEU A 408 -5.31 -8.73 0.37
C LEU A 408 -6.34 -9.66 1.03
N VAL A 409 -6.29 -10.96 0.72
CA VAL A 409 -7.16 -11.98 1.34
C VAL A 409 -6.97 -11.97 2.86
N ARG A 410 -5.72 -11.93 3.34
CA ARG A 410 -5.44 -11.84 4.77
C ARG A 410 -6.10 -10.61 5.41
N LYS A 411 -5.90 -9.43 4.82
CA LYS A 411 -6.47 -8.16 5.32
C LYS A 411 -8.00 -8.20 5.38
N VAL A 412 -8.65 -8.82 4.40
CA VAL A 412 -10.11 -9.00 4.36
C VAL A 412 -10.61 -9.95 5.44
N CYS A 413 -9.90 -11.07 5.67
CA CYS A 413 -10.22 -12.01 6.74
C CYS A 413 -10.08 -11.36 8.12
N GLU A 414 -8.98 -10.65 8.36
CA GLU A 414 -8.71 -9.95 9.62
C GLU A 414 -9.75 -8.87 9.88
N LEU A 415 -10.05 -8.03 8.88
CA LEU A 415 -11.12 -7.03 8.97
C LEU A 415 -12.47 -7.67 9.30
N ARG A 416 -12.79 -8.84 8.72
CA ARG A 416 -14.06 -9.54 8.97
C ARG A 416 -14.16 -10.03 10.41
N ILE A 417 -13.08 -10.62 10.93
CA ILE A 417 -13.01 -11.14 12.31
C ILE A 417 -13.21 -9.98 13.29
N GLU A 418 -12.44 -8.91 13.14
CA GLU A 418 -12.50 -7.76 14.05
C GLU A 418 -13.83 -7.01 13.95
N MET A 419 -14.38 -6.85 12.74
CA MET A 419 -15.69 -6.23 12.53
C MET A 419 -16.82 -7.08 13.14
N SER A 420 -16.72 -8.43 13.10
CA SER A 420 -17.68 -9.31 13.76
C SER A 420 -17.62 -9.17 15.28
N SER A 421 -16.40 -9.12 15.85
CA SER A 421 -16.22 -8.93 17.29
C SER A 421 -16.70 -7.56 17.77
N ALA A 422 -16.45 -6.50 16.98
CA ALA A 422 -16.94 -5.16 17.27
C ALA A 422 -18.48 -5.08 17.22
N TRP A 423 -19.10 -5.81 16.29
CA TRP A 423 -20.56 -5.84 16.16
C TRP A 423 -21.26 -6.47 17.36
N GLU A 424 -20.68 -7.52 17.95
CA GLU A 424 -21.20 -8.12 19.18
C GLU A 424 -21.25 -7.09 20.32
N GLN A 425 -20.19 -6.30 20.49
CA GLN A 425 -20.13 -5.24 21.51
C GLN A 425 -21.12 -4.10 21.24
N VAL A 426 -21.40 -3.80 19.96
CA VAL A 426 -22.34 -2.74 19.57
C VAL A 426 -23.79 -3.17 19.82
N CYS A 427 -24.11 -4.46 19.62
CA CYS A 427 -25.45 -4.99 19.87
C CYS A 427 -25.88 -4.83 21.34
N ASP A 428 -24.92 -4.79 22.25
CA ASP A 428 -25.17 -4.62 23.69
C ASP A 428 -25.45 -3.15 24.08
N LEU A 429 -25.30 -2.18 23.17
CA LEU A 429 -25.54 -0.76 23.44
C LEU A 429 -27.01 -0.37 23.27
N GLU A 430 -27.54 0.43 24.21
CA GLU A 430 -28.94 0.91 24.18
C GLU A 430 -29.28 1.81 22.97
N ARG A 431 -28.29 2.39 22.27
CA ARG A 431 -28.50 3.31 21.13
C ARG A 431 -27.50 3.10 19.99
N PRO A 432 -27.71 2.09 19.13
CA PRO A 432 -26.72 1.69 18.12
C PRO A 432 -26.79 2.46 16.79
N LEU A 433 -27.66 3.48 16.62
CA LEU A 433 -27.95 4.04 15.28
C LEU A 433 -26.71 4.54 14.49
N PRO A 434 -25.79 5.35 15.05
CA PRO A 434 -24.58 5.76 14.33
C PRO A 434 -23.62 4.60 14.05
N ALA A 435 -23.43 3.70 15.03
CA ALA A 435 -22.61 2.51 14.90
C ALA A 435 -23.12 1.57 13.80
N LEU A 436 -24.44 1.41 13.70
CA LEU A 436 -25.09 0.59 12.68
C LEU A 436 -24.79 1.11 11.27
N TYR A 437 -24.82 2.43 11.06
CA TYR A 437 -24.48 3.01 9.76
C TYR A 437 -23.03 2.70 9.37
N GLU A 438 -22.07 2.95 10.28
CA GLU A 438 -20.65 2.67 10.03
C GLU A 438 -20.41 1.17 9.78
N TYR A 439 -21.08 0.29 10.53
CA TYR A 439 -21.03 -1.15 10.30
C TYR A 439 -21.55 -1.56 8.92
N ILE A 440 -22.70 -1.02 8.48
CA ILE A 440 -23.25 -1.30 7.15
C ILE A 440 -22.27 -0.86 6.05
N VAL A 441 -21.67 0.33 6.19
CA VAL A 441 -20.68 0.84 5.23
C VAL A 441 -19.43 -0.04 5.20
N ALA A 442 -18.88 -0.41 6.35
CA ALA A 442 -17.74 -1.32 6.45
C ALA A 442 -18.04 -2.70 5.85
N SER A 443 -19.23 -3.24 6.13
CA SER A 443 -19.71 -4.52 5.59
C SER A 443 -19.87 -4.48 4.07
N LEU A 444 -20.43 -3.41 3.52
CA LEU A 444 -20.52 -3.20 2.07
C LEU A 444 -19.12 -3.21 1.42
N TYR A 445 -18.16 -2.47 1.97
CA TYR A 445 -16.79 -2.48 1.46
C TYR A 445 -16.16 -3.87 1.55
N HIS A 446 -16.41 -4.62 2.62
CA HIS A 446 -15.95 -6.01 2.74
C HIS A 446 -16.48 -6.88 1.60
N TYR A 447 -17.80 -6.90 1.36
CA TYR A 447 -18.39 -7.71 0.28
C TYR A 447 -17.91 -7.29 -1.12
N LEU A 448 -17.80 -5.99 -1.38
CA LEU A 448 -17.25 -5.49 -2.64
C LEU A 448 -15.78 -5.91 -2.83
N THR A 449 -15.01 -5.94 -1.74
CA THR A 449 -13.62 -6.40 -1.78
C THR A 449 -13.54 -7.91 -2.06
N VAL A 450 -14.39 -8.72 -1.43
CA VAL A 450 -14.47 -10.17 -1.71
C VAL A 450 -14.82 -10.43 -3.16
N ALA A 451 -15.78 -9.70 -3.74
CA ALA A 451 -16.12 -9.79 -5.16
C ALA A 451 -14.92 -9.43 -6.05
N ALA A 452 -14.20 -8.35 -5.74
CA ALA A 452 -13.00 -7.95 -6.47
C ALA A 452 -11.89 -9.01 -6.39
N ILE A 453 -11.68 -9.63 -5.22
CA ILE A 453 -10.74 -10.75 -5.03
C ILE A 453 -11.12 -11.92 -5.91
N ALA A 454 -12.39 -12.31 -5.95
CA ALA A 454 -12.86 -13.44 -6.77
C ALA A 454 -12.58 -13.20 -8.27
N ILE A 455 -12.82 -11.98 -8.75
CA ILE A 455 -12.48 -11.60 -10.14
C ILE A 455 -10.96 -11.68 -10.35
N CYS A 456 -10.15 -11.18 -9.42
CA CYS A 456 -8.69 -11.24 -9.52
C CYS A 456 -8.19 -12.69 -9.58
N VAL A 457 -8.72 -13.59 -8.76
CA VAL A 457 -8.40 -15.03 -8.78
C VAL A 457 -8.74 -15.63 -10.14
N PHE A 458 -9.94 -15.35 -10.65
CA PHE A 458 -10.38 -15.84 -11.96
C PHE A 458 -9.45 -15.37 -13.08
N VAL A 459 -9.12 -14.08 -13.13
CA VAL A 459 -8.22 -13.54 -14.16
C VAL A 459 -6.81 -14.14 -14.03
N GLN A 460 -6.27 -14.30 -12.83
CA GLN A 460 -4.95 -14.93 -12.65
C GLN A 460 -4.94 -16.39 -13.14
N ILE A 461 -5.96 -17.18 -12.82
CA ILE A 461 -6.11 -18.55 -13.32
C ILE A 461 -6.20 -18.54 -14.85
N HIS A 462 -6.98 -17.61 -15.41
CA HIS A 462 -7.10 -17.44 -16.86
C HIS A 462 -5.75 -17.11 -17.52
N CYS A 463 -4.99 -16.16 -16.99
CA CYS A 463 -3.67 -15.81 -17.51
C CYS A 463 -2.69 -16.99 -17.40
N ILE A 464 -2.68 -17.73 -16.29
CA ILE A 464 -1.82 -18.93 -16.14
C ILE A 464 -2.20 -19.99 -17.19
N ALA A 465 -3.50 -20.25 -17.37
CA ALA A 465 -3.98 -21.19 -18.38
C ALA A 465 -3.59 -20.72 -19.79
N LYS A 466 -3.78 -19.45 -20.12
CA LYS A 466 -3.41 -18.85 -21.40
C LYS A 466 -1.91 -18.94 -21.67
N PHE A 467 -1.08 -18.69 -20.66
CA PHE A 467 0.37 -18.85 -20.74
C PHE A 467 0.76 -20.31 -21.02
N ALA A 468 0.16 -21.27 -20.32
CA ALA A 468 0.41 -22.69 -20.56
C ALA A 468 -0.05 -23.13 -21.96
N MET A 469 -1.21 -22.65 -22.41
CA MET A 469 -1.78 -22.97 -23.72
C MET A 469 -0.98 -22.37 -24.88
N ALA A 470 -0.22 -21.29 -24.66
CA ALA A 470 0.69 -20.76 -25.69
C ALA A 470 1.71 -21.81 -26.16
N PHE A 471 2.12 -22.75 -25.29
CA PHE A 471 3.03 -23.84 -25.66
C PHE A 471 2.32 -25.06 -26.29
N VAL A 472 0.99 -25.11 -26.20
CA VAL A 472 0.16 -26.23 -26.71
C VAL A 472 -0.43 -25.89 -28.07
N CYS A 473 -0.90 -24.65 -28.25
CA CYS A 473 -1.44 -24.15 -29.51
C CYS A 473 -0.30 -23.58 -30.37
N HIS A 474 0.37 -24.40 -31.20
CA HIS A 474 1.54 -23.96 -31.96
C HIS A 474 1.26 -22.80 -32.94
N ASP A 475 0.13 -22.84 -33.65
CA ASP A 475 -0.23 -21.87 -34.70
C ASP A 475 -1.51 -21.08 -34.37
N ALA A 476 -1.88 -21.03 -33.08
CA ALA A 476 -3.16 -20.52 -32.65
C ALA A 476 -3.09 -19.86 -31.28
N VAL A 477 -3.99 -18.94 -31.00
CA VAL A 477 -4.08 -18.27 -29.69
C VAL A 477 -5.27 -18.84 -28.92
N TRP A 478 -5.02 -19.28 -27.69
CA TRP A 478 -6.08 -19.76 -26.81
C TRP A 478 -6.92 -18.59 -26.27
N ASN A 479 -8.25 -18.71 -26.37
CA ASN A 479 -9.17 -17.68 -25.88
C ASN A 479 -10.47 -18.26 -25.31
N LEU A 480 -10.66 -18.18 -23.99
CA LEU A 480 -11.84 -18.73 -23.32
C LEU A 480 -13.16 -18.09 -23.86
N PRO A 481 -14.22 -18.89 -24.15
CA PRO A 481 -14.34 -20.35 -24.00
C PRO A 481 -13.90 -21.15 -25.22
N ASN A 482 -13.48 -20.48 -26.29
CA ASN A 482 -13.04 -21.14 -27.51
C ASN A 482 -11.66 -21.79 -27.28
N ASN A 483 -11.37 -22.89 -27.97
CA ASN A 483 -10.08 -23.58 -27.82
C ASN A 483 -8.96 -22.76 -28.50
N CYS A 484 -7.97 -23.42 -29.08
CA CYS A 484 -6.99 -22.78 -29.95
C CYS A 484 -7.74 -22.12 -31.15
N VAL A 485 -7.68 -20.79 -31.27
CA VAL A 485 -8.25 -20.06 -32.41
C VAL A 485 -7.19 -19.97 -33.50
N ASP A 486 -7.43 -20.63 -34.64
CA ASP A 486 -6.53 -20.60 -35.79
C ASP A 486 -6.46 -19.18 -36.35
N VAL A 487 -5.29 -18.57 -36.29
CA VAL A 487 -5.04 -17.27 -36.88
C VAL A 487 -4.60 -17.51 -38.32
N GLN A 488 -5.52 -17.36 -39.28
CA GLN A 488 -5.16 -17.37 -40.69
C GLN A 488 -4.31 -16.14 -41.02
N LEU A 489 -2.99 -16.27 -40.89
CA LEU A 489 -2.06 -15.32 -41.48
C LEU A 489 -2.26 -15.42 -42.99
N SER A 490 -2.92 -14.43 -43.58
CA SER A 490 -3.12 -14.40 -45.03
C SER A 490 -1.75 -14.47 -45.70
N ASP A 491 -1.48 -15.56 -46.43
CA ASP A 491 -0.30 -15.77 -47.27
C ASP A 491 -0.26 -14.69 -48.36
N LYS A 492 0.09 -13.46 -48.00
CA LYS A 492 0.43 -12.41 -48.94
C LYS A 492 1.95 -12.43 -49.08
N SER A 493 2.41 -13.39 -49.87
CA SER A 493 3.78 -13.47 -50.39
C SER A 493 4.10 -12.29 -51.29
#